data_AF-A0AAW3BSZ6-F1
#
_entry.id   AF-A0AAW3BSZ6-F1
#
_cell.length_a   1.000
_cell.length_b   1.000
_cell.length_c   1.000
_cell.angle_alpha   90.00
_cell.angle_beta   90.00
_cell.angle_gamma   90.00
#
_symmetry.space_group_name_H-M   'P 1'
#
loop_
_entity.id
_entity.type
_entity.pdbx_description
1 polymer ?
#
loop_
_entity_poly.entity_id
_entity_poly.type
_entity_poly.pdbx_seq_one_letter_code
_entity_poly.pdbx_strand_id
1 'polypeptide(L)'
;MWKAIFGKRVDSIKAIDSVYYLSDSDFRWLQGFPRLKESDRVQTLANSEGEGSKDGYAEEPVGPVSHRDVLLYTVGIIKGATHSLLGESSLTVTGTHTKEGETIFTLDFK
;
A
#
# COMPACT_ATOMS: atom_id res chain seq x y z
N MET A 1 15.56 2.92 2.11
CA MET A 1 14.29 3.63 1.80
C MET A 1 13.43 3.87 3.04
N TRP A 2 12.82 2.83 3.66
CA TRP A 2 11.81 2.98 4.73
C TRP A 2 12.18 3.97 5.85
N LYS A 3 13.39 3.83 6.42
CA LYS A 3 13.91 4.73 7.46
C LYS A 3 14.00 6.20 7.03
N ALA A 4 14.30 6.48 5.77
CA ALA A 4 14.41 7.84 5.27
C ALA A 4 13.03 8.51 5.11
N ILE A 5 12.01 7.74 4.72
CA ILE A 5 10.67 8.27 4.41
C ILE A 5 9.79 8.31 5.67
N PHE A 6 9.83 7.25 6.48
CA PHE A 6 8.94 7.08 7.64
C PHE A 6 9.65 7.31 8.98
N GLY A 7 10.98 7.51 8.97
CA GLY A 7 11.78 7.71 10.17
C GLY A 7 11.98 6.45 11.02
N LYS A 8 11.46 5.29 10.61
CA LYS A 8 11.65 3.99 11.27
C LYS A 8 12.02 2.88 10.29
N ARG A 9 12.56 1.78 10.80
CA ARG A 9 12.72 0.56 9.98
C ARG A 9 11.35 -0.07 9.79
N VAL A 10 11.16 -0.78 8.67
CA VAL A 10 10.00 -1.65 8.50
C VAL A 10 10.09 -2.76 9.55
N ASP A 11 8.95 -3.16 10.10
CA ASP A 11 8.95 -4.04 11.28
C ASP A 11 9.30 -5.48 10.91
N SER A 12 8.80 -5.96 9.76
CA SER A 12 9.24 -7.25 9.22
C SER A 12 9.25 -7.28 7.69
N ILE A 13 10.12 -8.13 7.15
CA ILE A 13 10.18 -8.48 5.74
C ILE A 13 10.12 -9.99 5.63
N LYS A 14 9.15 -10.52 4.89
CA LYS A 14 9.05 -11.94 4.57
C LYS A 14 9.15 -12.11 3.06
N ALA A 15 9.97 -13.07 2.60
CA ALA A 15 10.05 -13.43 1.19
C ALA A 15 9.53 -14.87 1.02
N ILE A 16 8.65 -15.07 0.04
CA ILE A 16 8.14 -16.38 -0.37
C ILE A 16 8.18 -16.39 -1.90
N ASP A 17 8.98 -17.27 -2.48
CA ASP A 17 9.23 -17.32 -3.93
C ASP A 17 9.67 -15.94 -4.48
N SER A 18 8.92 -15.37 -5.42
CA SER A 18 9.16 -14.04 -5.99
C SER A 18 8.34 -12.92 -5.33
N VAL A 19 7.69 -13.22 -4.20
CA VAL A 19 6.81 -12.29 -3.47
C VAL A 19 7.44 -11.87 -2.14
N TYR A 20 7.50 -10.55 -1.93
CA TYR A 20 8.00 -9.94 -0.70
C TYR A 20 6.86 -9.24 0.03
N TYR A 21 6.76 -9.47 1.34
CA TYR A 21 5.79 -8.86 2.23
C TYR A 21 6.51 -7.95 3.20
N LEU A 22 6.16 -6.67 3.18
CA LEU A 22 6.67 -5.64 4.07
C LEU A 22 5.59 -5.30 5.09
N SER A 23 5.71 -5.77 6.33
CA SER A 23 4.74 -5.46 7.40
C SER A 23 5.25 -4.32 8.28
N ASP A 24 4.36 -3.36 8.55
CA ASP A 24 4.58 -2.22 9.40
C ASP A 24 3.36 -2.03 10.32
N SER A 25 3.57 -2.28 11.62
CA SER A 25 2.61 -2.01 12.68
C SER A 25 2.66 -0.52 13.04
N ASP A 26 1.48 0.09 13.21
CA ASP A 26 1.35 1.53 13.48
C ASP A 26 2.02 2.40 12.42
N PHE A 27 1.76 2.07 11.15
CA PHE A 27 2.32 2.77 10.00
C PHE A 27 2.18 4.29 10.12
N ARG A 28 3.32 4.98 10.14
CA ARG A 28 3.42 6.36 10.64
C ARG A 28 2.48 7.34 9.94
N TRP A 29 2.24 7.17 8.64
CA TRP A 29 1.38 8.08 7.89
C TRP A 29 -0.12 7.85 8.09
N LEU A 30 -0.51 6.75 8.73
CA LEU A 30 -1.87 6.50 9.19
C LEU A 30 -2.04 6.86 10.67
N GLN A 31 -1.00 7.32 11.37
CA GLN A 31 -1.14 7.84 12.73
C GLN A 31 -2.04 9.08 12.72
N GLY A 32 -3.14 9.03 13.48
CA GLY A 32 -4.15 10.08 13.53
C GLY A 32 -5.38 9.81 12.67
N PHE A 33 -5.36 8.80 11.80
CA PHE A 33 -6.58 8.33 11.14
C PHE A 33 -7.46 7.55 12.15
N PRO A 34 -8.80 7.64 12.04
CA PRO A 34 -9.68 6.83 12.86
C PRO A 34 -9.50 5.35 12.52
N ARG A 35 -9.47 4.49 13.54
CA ARG A 35 -9.44 3.04 13.32
C ARG A 35 -10.61 2.60 12.45
N LEU A 36 -10.38 1.59 11.62
CA LEU A 36 -11.44 0.96 10.84
C LEU A 36 -12.48 0.37 11.79
N LYS A 37 -13.76 0.73 11.58
CA LYS A 37 -14.89 0.26 12.40
C LYS A 37 -15.77 -0.75 11.67
N GLU A 38 -16.02 -0.51 10.38
CA GLU A 38 -16.99 -1.26 9.58
C GLU A 38 -16.33 -2.33 8.68
N SER A 39 -15.08 -2.11 8.28
CA SER A 39 -14.33 -3.03 7.43
C SER A 39 -13.13 -3.60 8.18
N ASP A 40 -12.86 -4.89 7.99
CA ASP A 40 -11.68 -5.53 8.59
C ASP A 40 -10.36 -5.02 7.97
N ARG A 41 -10.42 -4.53 6.73
CA ARG A 41 -9.26 -4.01 6.01
C ARG A 41 -9.63 -3.02 4.91
N VAL A 42 -8.65 -2.20 4.53
CA VAL A 42 -8.64 -1.36 3.33
C VAL A 42 -7.46 -1.80 2.47
N GLN A 43 -7.65 -1.93 1.16
CA GLN A 43 -6.59 -2.37 0.24
C GLN A 43 -6.55 -1.54 -1.05
N THR A 44 -5.40 -1.52 -1.71
CA THR A 44 -5.20 -0.73 -2.94
C THR A 44 -5.82 -1.38 -4.18
N LEU A 45 -5.89 -2.71 -4.22
CA LEU A 45 -6.66 -3.43 -5.25
C LEU A 45 -8.15 -3.13 -5.04
N ALA A 46 -8.87 -2.80 -6.11
CA ALA A 46 -10.32 -2.71 -6.02
C ALA A 46 -10.85 -4.08 -5.61
N ASN A 47 -11.71 -4.15 -4.58
CA ASN A 47 -12.46 -5.37 -4.32
C ASN A 47 -13.25 -5.66 -5.59
N SER A 48 -12.92 -6.75 -6.26
CA SER A 48 -13.66 -7.20 -7.44
C SER A 48 -14.98 -7.84 -6.99
N GLU A 49 -15.83 -7.03 -6.36
CA GLU A 49 -17.25 -7.33 -6.14
C GLU A 49 -18.04 -6.07 -6.48
N GLY A 50 -18.55 -6.02 -7.70
CA GLY A 50 -19.59 -5.08 -8.09
C GLY A 50 -19.11 -3.75 -8.67
N GLU A 51 -19.44 -3.57 -9.94
CA GLU A 51 -19.53 -2.30 -10.68
C GLU A 51 -18.23 -1.65 -11.18
N GLY A 52 -18.05 -1.82 -12.49
CA GLY A 52 -17.95 -0.65 -13.36
C GLY A 52 -16.55 -0.13 -13.58
N SER A 53 -15.90 -0.69 -14.61
CA SER A 53 -14.83 -0.03 -15.33
C SER A 53 -15.11 1.47 -15.53
N LYS A 54 -14.26 2.31 -14.94
CA LYS A 54 -13.84 3.57 -15.53
C LYS A 54 -12.35 3.74 -15.30
N ASP A 55 -11.59 3.39 -16.33
CA ASP A 55 -10.38 4.12 -16.68
C ASP A 55 -10.69 5.62 -16.60
N GLY A 56 -9.94 6.31 -15.74
CA GLY A 56 -10.08 7.74 -15.56
C GLY A 56 -9.13 8.18 -14.46
N TYR A 57 -8.00 8.76 -14.85
CA TYR A 57 -7.33 9.78 -14.06
C TYR A 57 -8.33 10.94 -13.89
N ALA A 58 -9.31 10.76 -13.01
CA ALA A 58 -10.15 11.84 -12.53
C ALA A 58 -9.46 12.38 -11.28
N GLU A 59 -8.83 13.54 -11.43
CA GLU A 59 -8.51 14.39 -10.29
C GLU A 59 -9.82 14.76 -9.60
N GLU A 60 -10.23 14.00 -8.60
CA GLU A 60 -11.05 14.53 -7.53
C GLU A 60 -10.23 14.49 -6.24
N PRO A 61 -10.01 15.64 -5.61
CA PRO A 61 -10.40 15.64 -4.20
C PRO A 61 -10.93 16.99 -3.74
N VAL A 62 -12.07 16.97 -3.05
CA VAL A 62 -12.29 17.85 -1.89
C VAL A 62 -13.01 17.08 -0.79
N GLY A 63 -12.47 15.90 -0.43
CA GLY A 63 -12.85 15.12 0.74
C GLY A 63 -11.65 14.91 1.66
N PRO A 64 -11.84 14.51 2.92
CA PRO A 64 -10.73 14.15 3.80
C PRO A 64 -9.93 12.98 3.19
N VAL A 65 -8.60 13.04 3.32
CA VAL A 65 -7.70 11.96 2.87
C VAL A 65 -8.14 10.66 3.53
N SER A 66 -8.28 9.60 2.74
CA SER A 66 -8.67 8.27 3.21
C SER A 66 -7.44 7.39 3.47
N HIS A 67 -7.64 6.28 4.21
CA HIS A 67 -6.60 5.26 4.37
C HIS A 67 -6.09 4.75 3.01
N ARG A 68 -7.00 4.59 2.05
CA ARG A 68 -6.68 4.07 0.71
C ARG A 68 -5.75 5.03 -0.05
N ASP A 69 -5.94 6.33 0.09
CA ASP A 69 -5.09 7.33 -0.58
C ASP A 69 -3.66 7.27 -0.05
N VAL A 70 -3.49 7.14 1.27
CA VAL A 70 -2.18 6.96 1.90
C VAL A 70 -1.50 5.67 1.42
N LEU A 71 -2.26 4.57 1.31
CA LEU A 71 -1.74 3.31 0.77
C LEU A 71 -1.33 3.43 -0.70
N LEU A 72 -2.15 4.05 -1.56
CA LEU A 72 -1.85 4.27 -2.98
C LEU A 72 -0.60 5.13 -3.16
N TYR A 73 -0.48 6.21 -2.39
CA TYR A 73 0.70 7.07 -2.42
C TYR A 73 1.96 6.30 -2.02
N THR A 74 1.88 5.49 -0.96
CA THR A 74 2.99 4.65 -0.51
C THR A 74 3.35 3.57 -1.54
N VAL A 75 2.37 2.94 -2.18
CA VAL A 75 2.57 2.01 -3.29
C VAL A 75 3.33 2.69 -4.44
N GLY A 76 2.99 3.93 -4.79
CA GLY A 76 3.70 4.71 -5.81
C GLY A 76 5.18 4.94 -5.45
N ILE A 77 5.46 5.28 -4.20
CA ILE A 77 6.84 5.43 -3.70
C ILE A 77 7.62 4.11 -3.81
N ILE A 78 7.03 2.99 -3.40
CA ILE A 78 7.68 1.68 -3.47
C ILE A 78 7.98 1.32 -4.94
N LYS A 79 7.01 1.50 -5.85
CA LYS A 79 7.20 1.28 -7.29
C LYS A 79 8.33 2.14 -7.84
N GLY A 80 8.34 3.44 -7.53
CA GLY A 80 9.41 4.34 -7.98
C GLY A 80 10.79 3.95 -7.45
N ALA A 81 10.88 3.57 -6.18
CA ALA A 81 12.15 3.18 -5.55
C ALA A 81 12.68 1.82 -6.01
N THR A 82 11.80 0.94 -6.51
CA THR A 82 12.17 -0.39 -7.00
C THR A 82 12.33 -0.44 -8.52
N HIS A 83 11.90 0.60 -9.25
CA HIS A 83 11.92 0.66 -10.70
C HIS A 83 13.29 0.30 -11.32
N SER A 84 14.40 0.79 -10.75
CA SER A 84 15.74 0.48 -11.25
C SER A 84 16.17 -0.98 -11.07
N LEU A 85 15.48 -1.73 -10.20
CA LEU A 85 15.77 -3.14 -9.92
C LEU A 85 15.02 -4.08 -10.87
N LEU A 86 14.06 -3.57 -11.64
CA LEU A 86 13.13 -4.41 -12.40
C LEU A 86 13.73 -4.98 -13.68
N GLY A 87 14.67 -4.30 -14.34
CA GLY A 87 15.17 -4.75 -15.63
C GLY A 87 14.02 -5.00 -16.62
N GLU A 88 13.89 -6.23 -17.12
CA GLU A 88 12.78 -6.69 -17.97
C GLU A 88 11.59 -7.28 -17.19
N SER A 89 11.73 -7.48 -15.88
CA SER A 89 10.68 -8.04 -15.01
C SER A 89 9.58 -7.03 -14.72
N SER A 90 8.39 -7.55 -14.46
CA SER A 90 7.25 -6.76 -14.01
C SER A 90 7.12 -6.79 -12.49
N LEU A 91 6.65 -5.69 -11.90
CA LEU A 91 6.39 -5.60 -10.47
C LEU A 91 4.97 -5.16 -10.20
N THR A 92 4.25 -5.99 -9.46
CA THR A 92 2.98 -5.62 -8.86
C THR A 92 3.22 -5.25 -7.40
N VAL A 93 2.79 -4.04 -7.03
CA VAL A 93 2.84 -3.59 -5.63
C VAL A 93 1.42 -3.30 -5.16
N THR A 94 1.04 -3.88 -4.03
CA THR A 94 -0.24 -3.65 -3.37
C THR A 94 -0.03 -3.29 -1.91
N GLY A 95 -0.98 -2.57 -1.32
CA GLY A 95 -0.98 -2.22 0.10
C GLY A 95 -2.30 -2.63 0.74
N THR A 96 -2.23 -3.14 1.96
CA THR A 96 -3.38 -3.50 2.79
C THR A 96 -3.18 -2.93 4.18
N HIS A 97 -4.20 -2.30 4.76
CA HIS A 97 -4.23 -1.86 6.15
C HIS A 97 -5.37 -2.57 6.89
N THR A 98 -5.09 -3.17 8.04
CA THR A 98 -6.06 -3.93 8.85
C THR A 98 -6.61 -3.09 10.00
N LYS A 99 -7.78 -3.48 10.53
CA LYS A 99 -8.37 -2.82 11.71
C LYS A 99 -7.50 -2.91 12.97
N GLU A 100 -6.62 -3.91 13.03
CA GLU A 100 -5.63 -4.10 14.11
C GLU A 100 -4.46 -3.09 14.03
N GLY A 101 -4.38 -2.30 12.96
CA GLY A 101 -3.31 -1.31 12.75
C GLY A 101 -2.08 -1.85 12.04
N GLU A 102 -2.15 -3.06 11.48
CA GLU A 102 -1.08 -3.61 10.64
C GLU A 102 -1.22 -3.10 9.21
N THR A 103 -0.12 -2.65 8.63
CA THR A 103 -0.05 -2.29 7.21
C THR A 103 0.93 -3.22 6.51
N ILE A 104 0.48 -3.88 5.45
CA ILE A 104 1.28 -4.84 4.68
C ILE A 104 1.37 -4.35 3.25
N PHE A 105 2.60 -4.19 2.75
CA PHE A 105 2.85 -3.97 1.33
C PHE A 105 3.40 -5.25 0.70
N THR A 106 2.74 -5.72 -0.35
CA THR A 106 3.14 -6.92 -1.09
C THR A 106 3.78 -6.49 -2.40
N LEU A 107 4.99 -7.00 -2.66
CA LEU A 107 5.76 -6.78 -3.88
C LEU A 107 5.89 -8.14 -4.58
N ASP A 108 5.22 -8.29 -5.71
CA ASP A 108 5.24 -9.51 -6.53
C ASP A 108 6.05 -9.23 -7.80
N PHE A 109 7.26 -9.80 -7.86
CA PHE A 109 8.15 -9.74 -9.02
C PHE A 109 7.83 -10.92 -9.95
N LYS A 110 7.51 -10.64 -11.22
CA LYS A 110 7.25 -11.64 -12.26
C LYS A 110 8.16 -11.45 -13.45
#